data_AF-A0AAV8P9Z9-F1
#
_entry.id   AF-A0AAV8P9Z9-F1
#
_cell.length_a   1.000
_cell.length_b   1.000
_cell.length_c   1.000
_cell.angle_alpha   90.00
_cell.angle_beta   90.00
_cell.angle_gamma   90.00
#
_symmetry.space_group_name_H-M   'P 1'
#
loop_
_entity.id
_entity.type
_entity.pdbx_description
1 polymer ?
#
loop_
_entity_poly.entity_id
_entity_poly.type
_entity_poly.pdbx_seq_one_letter_code
_entity_poly.pdbx_strand_id
1 'polypeptide(L)'
;MEAEVVSSEMVLPAALPFKRVQMSDKYPKGQSRGRHWKHLKQILQAENYASLPAHEPNYLNIESPPSLYPSKKYCDVTGFEAPYTDPRTKLRYANQDVFKRIRSLPNEMPRGTWLCHRFN
;
A
#
# COMPACT_ATOMS: atom_id res chain seq x y z
N MET A 1 31.76 54.45 16.57
CA MET A 1 31.37 53.28 15.76
C MET A 1 30.47 52.46 16.65
N GLU A 2 29.17 52.76 16.69
CA GLU A 2 28.21 52.02 17.50
C GLU A 2 26.98 51.85 16.60
N ALA A 3 26.70 50.60 16.24
CA ALA A 3 25.62 50.23 15.33
C ALA A 3 24.35 49.99 16.15
N GLU A 4 23.31 50.78 15.89
CA GLU A 4 21.97 50.58 16.43
C GLU A 4 21.39 49.27 15.90
N VAL A 5 21.31 48.24 16.75
CA VAL A 5 20.61 46.99 16.46
C VAL A 5 19.13 47.21 16.76
N VAL A 6 18.37 47.59 15.74
CA VAL A 6 16.91 47.60 15.76
C VAL A 6 16.45 46.14 15.86
N SER A 7 16.08 45.72 17.07
CA SER A 7 15.41 44.46 17.32
C SER A 7 13.97 44.59 16.79
N SER A 8 13.74 44.13 15.56
CA SER A 8 12.39 43.99 15.02
C SER A 8 11.66 42.90 15.79
N GLU A 9 10.90 43.30 16.81
CA GLU A 9 9.96 42.42 17.51
C GLU A 9 8.83 42.04 16.55
N MET A 10 9.01 40.95 15.81
CA MET A 10 7.90 40.28 15.14
C MET A 10 6.98 39.69 16.22
N VAL A 11 5.97 40.47 16.63
CA VAL A 11 4.88 39.99 17.49
C VAL A 11 4.02 39.04 16.64
N LEU A 12 4.38 37.76 16.65
CA LEU A 12 3.51 36.71 16.10
C LEU A 12 2.30 36.53 17.03
N PRO A 13 1.07 36.53 16.51
CA PRO A 13 -0.10 36.20 17.31
C PRO A 13 0.00 34.77 17.85
N ALA A 14 -0.30 34.59 19.14
CA ALA A 14 -0.15 33.31 19.86
C ALA A 14 -0.97 32.15 19.25
N ALA A 15 -2.01 32.45 18.47
CA ALA A 15 -2.79 31.47 17.73
C ALA A 15 -3.07 31.98 16.31
N LEU A 16 -2.75 31.15 15.32
CA LEU A 16 -3.02 31.43 13.92
C LEU A 16 -4.43 30.93 13.56
N PRO A 17 -5.20 31.67 12.73
CA PRO A 17 -6.60 31.37 12.45
C PRO A 17 -6.84 30.03 11.74
N PHE A 18 -5.81 29.45 11.11
CA PHE A 18 -5.87 28.12 10.48
C PHE A 18 -5.53 26.98 11.46
N LYS A 19 -5.03 27.29 12.66
CA LYS A 19 -4.68 26.31 13.69
C LYS A 19 -5.87 26.21 14.64
N ARG A 20 -6.69 25.15 14.49
CA ARG A 20 -7.69 24.83 15.52
C ARG A 20 -6.98 24.74 16.87
N VAL A 21 -7.41 25.55 17.84
CA VAL A 21 -7.05 25.41 19.26
C VAL A 21 -7.59 24.05 19.71
N GLN A 22 -6.78 23.03 19.55
CA GLN A 22 -7.11 21.66 19.87
C GLN A 22 -6.01 21.14 20.79
N MET A 23 -6.45 20.74 21.98
CA MET A 23 -5.88 19.69 22.82
C MET A 23 -5.11 20.07 24.10
N SER A 24 -5.12 21.32 24.59
CA SER A 24 -4.62 21.59 25.96
C SER A 24 -5.70 21.40 27.04
N ASP A 25 -6.92 21.90 26.82
CA ASP A 25 -7.91 22.02 27.91
C ASP A 25 -8.91 20.87 28.01
N LYS A 26 -8.94 19.95 27.03
CA LYS A 26 -9.92 18.87 26.99
C LYS A 26 -9.45 17.55 27.64
N TYR A 27 -8.23 17.50 28.18
CA TYR A 27 -7.72 16.33 28.87
C TYR A 27 -7.59 16.61 30.37
N PRO A 28 -8.47 16.06 31.23
CA PRO A 28 -8.19 16.03 32.66
C PRO A 28 -6.88 15.25 32.87
N LYS A 29 -5.88 15.92 33.45
CA LYS A 29 -4.60 15.31 33.82
C LYS A 29 -4.84 14.26 34.89
N GLY A 30 -5.10 13.02 34.49
CA GLY A 30 -5.38 11.95 35.45
C GLY A 30 -5.48 10.52 34.91
N GLN A 31 -5.26 10.29 33.62
CA GLN A 31 -5.29 8.92 33.11
C GLN A 31 -4.28 8.75 31.97
N SER A 32 -3.04 8.38 32.32
CA SER A 32 -2.06 7.90 31.34
C SER A 32 -2.46 6.51 30.84
N ARG A 33 -3.61 6.41 30.16
CA ARG A 33 -3.83 5.28 29.25
C ARG A 33 -2.84 5.56 28.11
N GLY A 34 -1.65 4.96 28.19
CA GLY A 34 -0.67 5.02 27.13
C GLY A 34 -1.39 4.79 25.80
N ARG A 35 -1.01 5.53 24.76
CA ARG A 35 -1.64 5.45 23.43
C ARG A 35 -1.72 3.98 23.02
N HIS A 36 -2.88 3.37 23.23
CA HIS A 36 -3.10 1.97 22.95
C HIS A 36 -3.45 1.90 21.48
N TRP A 37 -2.56 1.28 20.70
CA TRP A 37 -2.82 0.97 19.30
C TRP A 37 -3.99 0.00 19.26
N LYS A 38 -5.18 0.51 18.91
CA LYS A 38 -6.36 -0.32 18.74
C LYS A 38 -6.12 -1.24 17.55
N HIS A 39 -6.48 -2.51 17.70
CA HIS A 39 -6.46 -3.43 16.56
C HIS A 39 -7.49 -2.99 15.52
N LEU A 40 -7.22 -3.25 14.24
CA LEU A 40 -8.15 -2.91 13.15
C LEU A 40 -9.57 -3.42 13.44
N LYS A 41 -9.71 -4.65 13.92
CA LYS A 41 -11.02 -5.22 14.32
C LYS A 41 -11.75 -4.39 15.37
N GLN A 42 -11.03 -3.81 16.34
CA GLN A 42 -11.62 -2.95 17.37
C GLN A 42 -12.02 -1.58 16.81
N ILE A 43 -11.29 -1.07 15.82
CA ILE A 43 -11.63 0.18 15.12
C ILE A 43 -12.89 -0.01 14.29
N LEU A 44 -12.95 -1.07 13.47
CA LEU A 44 -14.12 -1.40 12.64
C LEU A 44 -15.39 -1.61 13.48
N GLN A 45 -15.27 -2.17 14.69
CA GLN A 45 -16.40 -2.34 15.61
C GLN A 45 -16.84 -1.03 16.28
N ALA A 46 -15.91 -0.10 16.49
CA ALA A 46 -16.19 1.20 17.10
C ALA A 46 -16.77 2.21 16.10
N GLU A 47 -16.43 2.05 14.81
CA GLU A 47 -17.02 2.83 13.73
C GLU A 47 -18.43 2.29 13.44
N ASN A 48 -19.47 2.99 13.92
CA ASN A 48 -20.86 2.63 13.71
C ASN A 48 -21.29 2.94 12.25
N TYR A 49 -20.90 2.07 11.32
CA TYR A 49 -21.14 2.23 9.88
C TYR A 49 -22.62 2.38 9.50
N ALA A 50 -23.55 1.91 10.34
CA ALA A 50 -24.99 2.06 10.10
C ALA A 50 -25.47 3.52 10.28
N SER A 51 -24.73 4.34 11.03
CA SER A 51 -25.05 5.76 11.23
C SER A 51 -24.38 6.70 10.21
N LEU A 52 -23.45 6.19 9.40
CA LEU A 52 -22.76 7.01 8.40
C LEU A 52 -23.59 7.09 7.12
N PRO A 53 -23.60 8.25 6.45
CA PRO A 53 -24.28 8.39 5.17
C PRO A 53 -23.63 7.48 4.12
N ALA A 54 -24.45 6.82 3.30
CA ALA A 54 -23.99 5.83 2.29
C ALA A 54 -23.06 6.42 1.20
N HIS A 55 -22.98 7.74 1.09
CA HIS A 55 -22.12 8.45 0.13
C HIS A 55 -20.68 8.62 0.64
N GLU A 56 -20.41 8.40 1.93
CA GLU A 56 -19.06 8.55 2.48
C GLU A 56 -18.24 7.26 2.28
N PRO A 57 -17.02 7.33 1.70
CA PRO A 57 -16.19 6.16 1.51
C PRO A 57 -15.73 5.62 2.85
N ASN A 58 -16.08 4.36 3.11
CA ASN A 58 -15.76 3.64 4.34
C ASN A 58 -14.73 2.53 4.08
N TYR A 59 -14.00 2.06 5.11
CA TYR A 59 -13.04 0.95 5.02
C TYR A 59 -13.59 -0.32 4.35
N LEU A 60 -14.90 -0.58 4.49
CA LEU A 60 -15.56 -1.72 3.83
C LEU A 60 -15.96 -1.43 2.37
N ASN A 61 -16.07 -0.16 2.01
CA ASN A 61 -16.60 0.29 0.72
C ASN A 61 -15.49 0.76 -0.24
N ILE A 62 -14.25 0.90 0.23
CA ILE A 62 -13.09 1.28 -0.59
C ILE A 62 -12.58 0.14 -1.49
N GLU A 63 -13.12 -1.06 -1.37
CA GLU A 63 -12.71 -2.18 -2.23
C GLU A 63 -13.04 -1.87 -3.69
N SER A 64 -12.02 -1.92 -4.54
CA SER A 64 -12.19 -1.72 -5.97
C SER A 64 -12.97 -2.89 -6.58
N PRO A 65 -13.82 -2.64 -7.60
CA PRO A 65 -14.49 -3.71 -8.31
C PRO A 65 -13.46 -4.67 -8.94
N PRO A 66 -13.82 -5.95 -9.13
CA PRO A 66 -12.94 -6.92 -9.77
C PRO A 66 -12.63 -6.47 -11.22
N SER A 67 -11.47 -6.89 -11.71
CA SER A 67 -11.01 -6.56 -13.06
C SER A 67 -12.00 -7.07 -14.12
N LEU A 68 -12.52 -6.16 -14.94
CA LEU A 68 -13.47 -6.49 -16.02
C LEU A 68 -12.81 -7.24 -17.19
N TYR A 69 -11.53 -6.95 -17.45
CA TYR A 69 -10.82 -7.48 -18.62
C TYR A 69 -10.05 -8.76 -18.28
N PRO A 70 -10.05 -9.76 -19.18
CA PRO A 70 -9.25 -10.96 -18.99
C PRO A 70 -7.77 -10.63 -19.02
N SER A 71 -7.00 -11.24 -18.11
CA SER A 71 -5.55 -11.06 -18.06
C SER A 71 -4.89 -11.65 -19.31
N LYS A 72 -4.06 -10.85 -19.98
CA LYS A 72 -3.20 -11.34 -21.07
C LYS A 72 -2.16 -12.32 -20.51
N LYS A 73 -1.87 -13.37 -21.29
CA LYS A 73 -0.93 -14.42 -20.90
C LYS A 73 0.43 -14.12 -21.52
N TYR A 74 1.44 -13.96 -20.67
CA TYR A 74 2.81 -13.67 -21.09
C TYR A 74 3.73 -14.84 -20.78
N CYS A 75 4.81 -14.93 -21.54
CA CYS A 75 5.89 -15.88 -21.34
C CYS A 75 6.69 -15.49 -20.10
N ASP A 76 6.92 -16.45 -19.20
CA ASP A 76 7.64 -16.22 -17.95
C ASP A 76 9.13 -15.89 -18.15
N VAL A 77 9.69 -16.20 -19.34
CA VAL A 77 11.11 -15.98 -19.68
C VAL A 77 11.33 -14.72 -20.49
N THR A 78 10.51 -14.47 -21.52
CA THR A 78 10.72 -13.39 -22.50
C THR A 78 9.76 -12.22 -22.37
N GLY A 79 8.62 -12.40 -21.68
CA GLY A 79 7.58 -11.38 -21.56
C GLY A 79 6.73 -11.17 -22.81
N PHE A 80 6.92 -11.96 -23.88
CA PHE A 80 6.03 -11.94 -25.05
C PHE A 80 4.70 -12.67 -24.78
N GLU A 81 3.67 -12.40 -25.57
CA GLU A 81 2.40 -13.12 -25.49
C GLU A 81 2.61 -14.62 -25.73
N ALA A 82 2.16 -15.44 -24.78
CA ALA A 82 2.41 -16.88 -24.77
C ALA A 82 1.09 -17.66 -24.88
N PRO A 83 0.77 -18.24 -26.05
CA PRO A 83 -0.44 -19.04 -26.23
C PRO A 83 -0.31 -20.46 -25.64
N TYR A 84 0.91 -20.96 -25.44
CA TYR A 84 1.15 -22.35 -25.04
C TYR A 84 1.71 -22.48 -23.62
N THR A 85 1.44 -23.63 -22.99
CA THR A 85 1.88 -23.97 -21.63
C THR A 85 2.41 -25.40 -21.60
N ASP A 86 3.55 -25.62 -20.95
CA ASP A 86 4.15 -26.94 -20.80
C ASP A 86 3.44 -27.74 -19.68
N PRO A 87 2.97 -28.98 -19.90
CA PRO A 87 2.32 -29.78 -18.86
C PRO A 87 3.25 -30.16 -17.69
N ARG A 88 4.57 -30.22 -17.93
CA ARG A 88 5.55 -30.60 -16.89
C ARG A 88 5.83 -29.46 -15.92
N THR A 89 6.28 -28.33 -16.44
CA THR A 89 6.69 -27.17 -15.62
C THR A 89 5.56 -26.18 -15.37
N LYS A 90 4.48 -26.25 -16.16
CA LYS A 90 3.38 -25.27 -16.21
C LYS A 90 3.86 -23.84 -16.52
N LEU A 91 5.02 -23.71 -17.15
CA LEU A 91 5.56 -22.44 -17.65
C LEU A 91 4.93 -22.10 -19.00
N ARG A 92 4.70 -20.81 -19.22
CA ARG A 92 4.16 -20.29 -20.48
C ARG A 92 5.27 -19.93 -21.45
N TYR A 93 5.13 -20.31 -22.72
CA TYR A 93 6.12 -20.03 -23.75
C TYR A 93 5.46 -19.59 -25.07
N ALA A 94 6.20 -18.78 -25.81
CA ALA A 94 5.80 -18.29 -27.13
C ALA A 94 6.58 -18.99 -28.27
N ASN A 95 7.89 -19.17 -28.08
CA ASN A 95 8.81 -19.66 -29.11
C ASN A 95 9.39 -21.04 -28.77
N GLN A 96 9.84 -21.75 -29.81
CA GLN A 96 10.50 -23.06 -29.67
C GLN A 96 11.82 -22.98 -28.90
N ASP A 97 12.59 -21.91 -29.06
CA ASP A 97 13.86 -21.73 -28.35
C ASP A 97 13.66 -21.61 -26.84
N VAL A 98 12.57 -20.93 -26.43
CA VAL A 98 12.17 -20.85 -25.04
C VAL A 98 11.75 -22.21 -24.52
N PHE A 99 11.03 -23.01 -25.32
CA PHE A 99 10.66 -24.37 -24.96
C PHE A 99 11.87 -25.28 -24.74
N LYS A 100 12.89 -25.22 -25.62
CA LYS A 100 14.17 -25.94 -25.44
C LYS A 100 14.85 -25.55 -24.13
N ARG A 101 14.91 -24.25 -23.85
CA ARG A 101 15.48 -23.71 -22.61
C ARG A 101 14.69 -24.17 -21.38
N ILE A 102 13.37 -24.23 -21.46
CA ILE A 102 12.53 -24.75 -20.37
C ILE A 102 12.79 -26.25 -20.15
N ARG A 103 12.99 -27.02 -21.22
CA ARG A 103 13.26 -28.46 -21.16
C ARG A 103 14.61 -28.81 -20.57
N SER A 104 15.63 -27.96 -20.78
CA SER A 104 16.98 -28.13 -20.20
C SER A 104 17.05 -27.83 -18.70
N LEU A 105 15.99 -27.28 -18.10
CA LEU A 105 15.98 -26.99 -16.67
C LEU A 105 15.76 -28.26 -15.85
N PRO A 106 16.39 -28.35 -14.66
CA PRO A 106 16.12 -29.43 -13.72
C PRO A 106 14.65 -29.41 -13.28
N ASN A 107 14.08 -30.60 -13.09
CA ASN A 107 12.64 -30.81 -12.83
C ASN A 107 12.18 -30.26 -11.47
N GLU A 108 13.12 -29.94 -10.58
CA GLU A 108 12.88 -29.52 -9.19
C GLU A 108 12.56 -28.03 -9.04
N MET A 109 12.40 -27.28 -10.13
CA MET A 109 12.25 -25.81 -10.07
C MET A 109 10.79 -25.38 -10.24
N PRO A 110 10.01 -25.26 -9.15
CA PRO A 110 8.62 -24.81 -9.23
C PRO A 110 8.54 -23.33 -9.64
N ARG A 111 7.45 -22.97 -10.34
CA ARG A 111 7.16 -21.63 -10.90
C ARG A 111 7.53 -20.42 -10.01
N GLY A 112 7.45 -20.56 -8.68
CA GLY A 112 7.76 -19.48 -7.73
C GLY A 112 9.25 -19.13 -7.59
N THR A 113 10.17 -20.01 -7.97
CA THR A 113 11.62 -19.76 -7.83
C THR A 113 12.21 -18.89 -8.94
N TRP A 114 11.57 -18.82 -10.12
CA TRP A 114 11.96 -17.93 -11.23
C TRP A 114 11.81 -16.45 -10.87
N LEU A 115 10.79 -16.12 -10.08
CA LEU A 115 10.56 -14.74 -9.65
C LEU A 115 11.63 -14.27 -8.64
N CYS A 116 12.17 -15.20 -7.84
CA CYS A 116 13.15 -14.89 -6.79
C CYS A 116 14.57 -14.75 -7.34
N HIS A 117 14.95 -15.55 -8.33
CA HIS A 117 16.31 -15.52 -8.90
C HIS A 117 16.62 -14.30 -9.79
N ARG A 118 15.61 -13.49 -10.13
CA ARG A 118 15.79 -12.24 -10.90
C ARG A 118 16.10 -11.03 -10.02
N PHE A 119 16.02 -11.18 -8.69
CA PHE A 119 16.20 -10.12 -7.69
C PHE A 119 17.41 -10.35 -6.76
N ASN A 120 18.40 -11.14 -7.18
CA ASN A 120 19.68 -11.29 -6.49
C ASN A 120 20.83 -11.03 -7.47
#